data_AF-A0A928YIB0-F1
#
_entry.id   AF-A0A928YIB0-F1
#
_cell.length_a   1.000
_cell.length_b   1.000
_cell.length_c   1.000
_cell.angle_alpha   90.00
_cell.angle_beta   90.00
_cell.angle_gamma   90.00
#
_symmetry.space_group_name_H-M   'P 1'
#
loop_
_entity.id
_entity.type
_entity.pdbx_description
1 polymer ?
#
loop_
_entity_poly.entity_id
_entity_poly.type
_entity_poly.pdbx_seq_one_letter_code
_entity_poly.pdbx_strand_id
1 'polypeptide(L)'
;MGMAASQARLLSLTSRLTDVELKAQQIQSQKLALATQKDELYERYCDALDATTINVAYWNDNGSTTLVQANFNSVCTYNEQRCRQYALVDNKTGYAIVNEETKRCFDEYGNDKYTFAWAMLGLDGFNYEGEYGIGQARESGMAVGYNNSRIQADYDGYPYADGNNLHMTGTEIAVYEAAVAAGDTELEEKYNKIGEGTNIIEKQEALNEFRDYLYSKYSSELFTEMNWNKQAPEGEKEALTDFSWEQLKNEFNYYVQLWTMIHDCGGCKTIDPEYESGEEGNTWFNNMVEAGQVSIYEFNTNKKEWSATSPATSTNNNYLQEVQDDKDLKKAEAEYEHELDIISRKDTKFDTELSKLETERKAITTEMDAITKVRDENIERTFKLFS
;
A
#
# COMPACT_ATOMS: atom_id res chain seq x y z
N MET A 1 -7.65 70.01 51.83
CA MET A 1 -7.55 68.52 51.84
C MET A 1 -8.07 67.83 50.56
N GLY A 2 -8.72 68.54 49.62
CA GLY A 2 -9.36 67.88 48.46
C GLY A 2 -8.43 67.41 47.32
N MET A 3 -7.30 68.08 47.06
CA MET A 3 -6.47 67.79 45.87
C MET A 3 -5.67 66.48 45.95
N ALA A 4 -5.11 66.13 47.11
CA ALA A 4 -4.34 64.90 47.26
C ALA A 4 -5.23 63.65 47.15
N ALA A 5 -6.45 63.72 47.70
CA ALA A 5 -7.44 62.65 47.57
C ALA A 5 -7.97 62.51 46.12
N SER A 6 -8.18 63.62 45.40
CA SER A 6 -8.59 63.56 43.97
C SER A 6 -7.49 63.02 43.08
N GLN A 7 -6.21 63.34 43.34
CA GLN A 7 -5.07 62.80 42.60
C GLN A 7 -4.88 61.29 42.85
N ALA A 8 -4.99 60.83 44.09
CA ALA A 8 -4.91 59.40 44.43
C ALA A 8 -6.04 58.60 43.76
N ARG A 9 -7.27 59.14 43.75
CA ARG A 9 -8.41 58.51 43.07
C ARG A 9 -8.22 58.50 41.55
N LEU A 10 -7.73 59.58 40.95
CA LEU A 10 -7.43 59.63 39.51
C LEU A 10 -6.41 58.55 39.13
N LEU A 11 -5.32 58.41 39.90
CA LEU A 11 -4.32 57.36 39.67
C LEU A 11 -4.92 55.95 39.73
N SER A 12 -5.80 55.70 40.70
CA SER A 12 -6.49 54.40 40.83
C SER A 12 -7.42 54.10 39.65
N LEU A 13 -8.12 55.12 39.13
CA LEU A 13 -8.99 54.98 37.96
C LEU A 13 -8.16 54.79 36.68
N THR A 14 -7.02 55.48 36.56
CA THR A 14 -6.09 55.27 35.45
C THR A 14 -5.54 53.84 35.42
N SER A 15 -5.11 53.30 36.57
CA SER A 15 -4.68 51.89 36.67
C SER A 15 -5.78 50.93 36.22
N ARG A 16 -7.02 51.12 36.70
CA ARG A 16 -8.15 50.29 36.29
C ARG A 16 -8.48 50.42 34.80
N LEU A 17 -8.40 51.63 34.24
CA LEU A 17 -8.60 51.85 32.81
C LEU A 17 -7.56 51.08 31.98
N THR A 18 -6.29 51.17 32.36
CA THR A 18 -5.21 50.42 31.70
C THR A 18 -5.42 48.92 31.81
N ASP A 19 -5.88 48.40 32.96
CA ASP A 19 -6.19 46.98 33.13
C ASP A 19 -7.35 46.53 32.23
N VAL A 20 -8.41 47.36 32.09
CA VAL A 20 -9.55 47.08 31.22
C VAL A 20 -9.13 47.10 29.75
N GLU A 21 -8.33 48.08 29.35
CA GLU A 21 -7.81 48.18 27.98
C GLU A 21 -6.87 47.00 27.65
N LEU A 22 -6.03 46.60 28.59
CA LEU A 22 -5.16 45.42 28.44
C LEU A 22 -5.99 44.14 28.26
N LYS A 23 -7.04 43.94 29.08
CA LYS A 23 -7.95 42.79 28.93
C LYS A 23 -8.68 42.79 27.58
N ALA A 24 -9.14 43.95 27.13
CA ALA A 24 -9.80 44.07 25.82
C ALA A 24 -8.84 43.72 24.67
N GLN A 25 -7.59 44.20 24.74
CA GLN A 25 -6.55 43.84 23.76
C GLN A 25 -6.24 42.34 23.77
N GLN A 26 -6.14 41.72 24.95
CA GLN A 26 -5.94 40.28 25.08
C GLN A 26 -7.08 39.49 24.44
N ILE A 27 -8.34 39.86 24.71
CA ILE A 27 -9.52 39.23 24.09
C ILE A 27 -9.48 39.40 22.57
N GLN A 28 -9.17 40.59 22.06
CA GLN A 28 -9.08 40.83 20.63
C GLN A 28 -8.01 39.96 19.97
N SER A 29 -6.86 39.77 20.62
CA SER A 29 -5.82 38.84 20.15
C SER A 29 -6.30 37.38 20.16
N GLN A 30 -7.08 36.98 21.17
CA GLN A 30 -7.68 35.64 21.23
C GLN A 30 -8.73 35.43 20.13
N LYS A 31 -9.54 36.45 19.81
CA LYS A 31 -10.47 36.41 18.67
C LYS A 31 -9.73 36.23 17.35
N LEU A 32 -8.61 36.92 17.15
CA LEU A 32 -7.79 36.73 15.94
C LEU A 32 -7.28 35.29 15.84
N ALA A 33 -6.80 34.71 16.94
CA ALA A 33 -6.36 33.31 16.97
C ALA A 33 -7.52 32.33 16.69
N LEU A 34 -8.73 32.60 17.20
CA LEU A 34 -9.92 31.80 16.88
C LEU A 34 -10.33 31.91 15.41
N ALA A 35 -10.18 33.08 14.80
CA ALA A 35 -10.43 33.26 13.37
C ALA A 35 -9.45 32.41 12.55
N THR A 36 -8.16 32.41 12.88
CA THR A 36 -7.17 31.53 12.25
C THR A 36 -7.53 30.05 12.43
N GLN A 37 -7.92 29.62 13.64
CA GLN A 37 -8.36 28.23 13.87
C GLN A 37 -9.59 27.86 13.03
N LYS A 38 -10.52 28.80 12.84
CA LYS A 38 -11.71 28.59 12.01
C LYS A 38 -11.34 28.41 10.54
N ASP A 39 -10.40 29.21 10.04
CA ASP A 39 -9.92 29.11 8.66
C ASP A 39 -9.18 27.77 8.45
N GLU A 40 -8.30 27.37 9.37
CA GLU A 40 -7.60 26.07 9.34
C GLU A 40 -8.59 24.89 9.40
N LEU A 41 -9.62 24.98 10.25
CA LEU A 41 -10.66 23.96 10.37
C LEU A 41 -11.46 23.81 9.06
N TYR A 42 -11.75 24.94 8.40
CA TYR A 42 -12.43 24.94 7.11
C TYR A 42 -11.56 24.32 6.00
N GLU A 43 -10.27 24.68 5.94
CA GLU A 43 -9.34 24.08 4.99
C GLU A 43 -9.25 22.56 5.16
N ARG A 44 -9.10 22.06 6.39
CA ARG A 44 -9.10 20.61 6.66
C ARG A 44 -10.39 19.91 6.23
N TYR A 45 -11.53 20.57 6.40
CA TYR A 45 -12.81 20.02 5.94
C TYR A 45 -12.89 19.97 4.42
N CYS A 46 -12.39 21.00 3.72
CA CYS A 46 -12.26 20.99 2.26
C CYS A 46 -11.31 19.88 1.77
N ASP A 47 -10.16 19.72 2.41
CA ASP A 47 -9.20 18.66 2.08
C ASP A 47 -9.84 17.26 2.26
N ALA A 48 -10.59 17.05 3.34
CA ALA A 48 -11.32 15.81 3.58
C ALA A 48 -12.50 15.60 2.60
N LEU A 49 -13.10 16.68 2.11
CA LEU A 49 -14.16 16.63 1.10
C LEU A 49 -13.60 16.17 -0.24
N ASP A 50 -12.42 16.65 -0.61
CA ASP A 50 -11.76 16.33 -1.86
C ASP A 50 -10.95 15.03 -1.78
N ALA A 51 -10.72 14.49 -0.58
CA ALA A 51 -9.99 13.24 -0.37
C ALA A 51 -10.70 12.06 -1.05
N THR A 52 -9.95 11.36 -1.89
CA THR A 52 -10.39 10.15 -2.58
C THR A 52 -9.53 8.97 -2.19
N THR A 53 -10.09 7.78 -2.36
CA THR A 53 -9.40 6.52 -2.17
C THR A 53 -9.42 5.73 -3.46
N ILE A 54 -8.31 5.07 -3.76
CA ILE A 54 -8.24 4.18 -4.91
C ILE A 54 -8.89 2.87 -4.50
N ASN A 55 -9.83 2.39 -5.31
CA ASN A 55 -10.57 1.16 -5.10
C ASN A 55 -10.42 0.23 -6.30
N VAL A 56 -10.37 -1.07 -6.02
CA VAL A 56 -10.35 -2.13 -7.03
C VAL A 56 -11.65 -2.92 -7.04
N ALA A 57 -12.08 -3.36 -8.23
CA ALA A 57 -13.33 -4.06 -8.42
C ALA A 57 -13.21 -5.59 -8.29
N TYR A 58 -14.18 -6.18 -7.60
CA TYR A 58 -14.38 -7.61 -7.46
C TYR A 58 -15.74 -8.03 -8.03
N TRP A 59 -15.77 -9.15 -8.74
CA TRP A 59 -16.99 -9.80 -9.18
C TRP A 59 -17.73 -10.43 -8.02
N ASN A 60 -19.02 -10.19 -7.95
CA ASN A 60 -19.95 -10.93 -7.10
C ASN A 60 -20.54 -12.11 -7.90
N ASP A 61 -21.05 -13.13 -7.19
CA ASP A 61 -21.65 -14.32 -7.81
C ASP A 61 -22.81 -14.02 -8.77
N ASN A 62 -23.47 -12.86 -8.61
CA ASN A 62 -24.58 -12.40 -9.45
C ASN A 62 -24.13 -11.65 -10.71
N GLY A 63 -22.82 -11.52 -10.94
CA GLY A 63 -22.23 -10.79 -12.07
C GLY A 63 -22.13 -9.27 -11.89
N SER A 64 -22.51 -8.72 -10.72
CA SER A 64 -22.24 -7.32 -10.38
C SER A 64 -20.83 -7.14 -9.81
N THR A 65 -20.40 -5.89 -9.63
CA THR A 65 -19.09 -5.56 -9.05
C THR A 65 -19.21 -4.89 -7.69
N THR A 66 -18.33 -5.23 -6.76
CA THR A 66 -18.10 -4.52 -5.49
C THR A 66 -16.75 -3.83 -5.54
N LEU A 67 -16.68 -2.59 -5.05
CA LEU A 67 -15.43 -1.85 -4.92
C LEU A 67 -14.86 -2.05 -3.51
N VAL A 68 -13.57 -2.37 -3.45
CA VAL A 68 -12.83 -2.56 -2.22
C VAL A 68 -11.64 -1.62 -2.24
N GLN A 69 -11.36 -0.97 -1.11
CA GLN A 69 -10.23 -0.07 -0.95
C GLN A 69 -8.91 -0.76 -1.26
N ALA A 70 -8.09 -0.08 -2.06
CA ALA A 70 -6.82 -0.61 -2.51
C ALA A 70 -5.81 -0.55 -1.37
N ASN A 71 -5.20 -1.71 -1.11
CA ASN A 71 -3.99 -1.89 -0.34
C ASN A 71 -3.13 -2.92 -1.08
N PHE A 72 -1.93 -3.17 -0.57
CA PHE A 72 -1.05 -4.14 -1.21
C PHE A 72 -1.72 -5.51 -1.37
N ASN A 73 -2.38 -6.05 -0.33
CA ASN A 73 -3.01 -7.37 -0.42
C ASN A 73 -4.18 -7.40 -1.40
N SER A 74 -5.04 -6.39 -1.43
CA SER A 74 -6.17 -6.35 -2.36
C SER A 74 -5.73 -6.19 -3.83
N VAL A 75 -4.50 -5.72 -4.07
CA VAL A 75 -3.94 -5.46 -5.41
C VAL A 75 -2.94 -6.53 -5.88
N CYS A 76 -2.00 -6.95 -5.02
CA CYS A 76 -0.81 -7.74 -5.35
C CYS A 76 -0.84 -9.21 -4.87
N THR A 77 -1.96 -9.69 -4.35
CA THR A 77 -2.15 -11.14 -4.09
C THR A 77 -3.13 -11.72 -5.10
N TYR A 78 -2.99 -12.99 -5.47
CA TYR A 78 -3.95 -13.61 -6.38
C TYR A 78 -5.35 -13.64 -5.74
N ASN A 79 -6.37 -13.30 -6.53
CA ASN A 79 -7.75 -13.46 -6.13
C ASN A 79 -8.62 -13.71 -7.36
N GLU A 80 -9.39 -14.81 -7.36
CA GLU A 80 -10.21 -15.20 -8.51
C GLU A 80 -11.35 -14.22 -8.79
N GLN A 81 -11.89 -13.59 -7.75
CA GLN A 81 -13.02 -12.68 -7.85
C GLN A 81 -12.57 -11.30 -8.31
N ARG A 82 -11.29 -10.95 -8.21
CA ARG A 82 -10.81 -9.64 -8.65
C ARG A 82 -10.94 -9.52 -10.16
N CYS A 83 -11.60 -8.46 -10.62
CA CYS A 83 -11.94 -8.28 -12.03
C CYS A 83 -10.70 -8.23 -12.94
N ARG A 84 -9.58 -7.77 -12.39
CA ARG A 84 -8.27 -7.69 -13.02
C ARG A 84 -7.18 -8.04 -12.02
N GLN A 85 -6.06 -8.53 -12.52
CA GLN A 85 -4.89 -8.83 -11.70
C GLN A 85 -3.92 -7.66 -11.81
N TYR A 86 -3.37 -7.24 -10.68
CA TYR A 86 -2.51 -6.07 -10.60
C TYR A 86 -1.15 -6.42 -9.98
N ALA A 87 -0.19 -5.53 -10.20
CA ALA A 87 1.12 -5.53 -9.58
C ALA A 87 1.56 -4.09 -9.34
N LEU A 88 2.52 -3.89 -8.44
CA LEU A 88 3.05 -2.56 -8.14
C LEU A 88 4.53 -2.49 -8.48
N VAL A 89 4.95 -1.34 -8.99
CA VAL A 89 6.35 -1.03 -9.26
C VAL A 89 6.73 0.24 -8.52
N ASP A 90 7.87 0.21 -7.84
CA ASP A 90 8.46 1.41 -7.25
C ASP A 90 9.18 2.22 -8.32
N ASN A 91 8.69 3.44 -8.57
CA ASN A 91 9.25 4.32 -9.59
C ASN A 91 10.65 4.82 -9.26
N LYS A 92 11.09 4.73 -7.98
CA LYS A 92 12.45 5.11 -7.59
C LYS A 92 13.48 4.06 -7.96
N THR A 93 13.17 2.78 -7.75
CA THR A 93 14.11 1.66 -7.97
C THR A 93 13.88 0.95 -9.30
N GLY A 94 12.67 1.03 -9.86
CA GLY A 94 12.22 0.23 -10.99
C GLY A 94 11.80 -1.19 -10.60
N TYR A 95 11.93 -1.58 -9.32
CA TYR A 95 11.64 -2.92 -8.86
C TYR A 95 10.15 -3.15 -8.60
N ALA A 96 9.71 -4.38 -8.87
CA ALA A 96 8.39 -4.85 -8.46
C ALA A 96 8.29 -4.87 -6.92
N ILE A 97 7.14 -4.47 -6.38
CA ILE A 97 6.85 -4.53 -4.95
C ILE A 97 6.11 -5.83 -4.69
N VAL A 98 6.63 -6.63 -3.75
CA VAL A 98 6.08 -7.95 -3.38
C VAL A 98 6.05 -8.12 -1.86
N ASN A 99 5.35 -9.13 -1.34
CA ASN A 99 5.43 -9.49 0.07
C ASN A 99 6.69 -10.31 0.38
N GLU A 100 6.94 -10.55 1.67
CA GLU A 100 8.13 -11.29 2.12
C GLU A 100 8.18 -12.72 1.56
N GLU A 101 7.04 -13.42 1.51
CA GLU A 101 6.94 -14.77 0.97
C GLU A 101 7.29 -14.82 -0.52
N THR A 102 6.73 -13.93 -1.33
CA THR A 102 7.03 -13.85 -2.77
C THR A 102 8.51 -13.53 -2.99
N LYS A 103 9.10 -12.65 -2.17
CA LYS A 103 10.55 -12.35 -2.25
C LYS A 103 11.38 -13.59 -1.95
N ARG A 104 11.05 -14.33 -0.88
CA ARG A 104 11.72 -15.57 -0.51
C ARG A 104 11.62 -16.60 -1.64
N CYS A 105 10.42 -16.85 -2.17
CA CYS A 105 10.21 -17.77 -3.27
C CYS A 105 10.94 -17.34 -4.54
N PHE A 106 10.98 -16.03 -4.85
CA PHE A 106 11.74 -15.52 -5.99
C PHE A 106 13.25 -15.69 -5.79
N ASP A 107 13.76 -15.42 -4.58
CA ASP A 107 15.19 -15.60 -4.28
C ASP A 107 15.60 -17.07 -4.32
N GLU A 108 14.72 -17.98 -3.92
CA GLU A 108 14.96 -19.43 -3.89
C GLU A 108 14.76 -20.11 -5.25
N TYR A 109 13.65 -19.78 -5.92
CA TYR A 109 13.11 -20.50 -7.07
C TYR A 109 12.91 -19.64 -8.32
N GLY A 110 13.22 -18.35 -8.26
CA GLY A 110 13.02 -17.38 -9.36
C GLY A 110 13.95 -17.54 -10.56
N ASN A 111 14.72 -18.64 -10.66
CA ASN A 111 15.50 -18.94 -11.87
C ASN A 111 14.62 -19.39 -13.05
N ASP A 112 13.48 -20.03 -12.75
CA ASP A 112 12.51 -20.50 -13.74
C ASP A 112 11.09 -20.11 -13.31
N LYS A 113 10.27 -19.65 -14.27
CA LYS A 113 8.92 -19.15 -14.02
C LYS A 113 7.95 -20.21 -13.51
N TYR A 114 8.09 -21.46 -13.96
CA TYR A 114 7.19 -22.54 -13.55
C TYR A 114 7.57 -23.06 -12.19
N THR A 115 8.87 -23.18 -11.93
CA THR A 115 9.37 -23.47 -10.59
C THR A 115 8.86 -22.44 -9.58
N PHE A 116 9.06 -21.16 -9.86
CA PHE A 116 8.57 -20.09 -9.01
C PHE A 116 7.06 -20.19 -8.77
N ALA A 117 6.28 -20.44 -9.83
CA ALA A 117 4.82 -20.53 -9.71
C ALA A 117 4.37 -21.72 -8.86
N TRP A 118 5.01 -22.87 -8.97
CA TRP A 118 4.74 -24.01 -8.09
C TRP A 118 5.14 -23.72 -6.64
N ALA A 119 6.25 -23.02 -6.42
CA ALA A 119 6.70 -22.65 -5.09
C ALA A 119 5.72 -21.70 -4.39
N MET A 120 5.19 -20.74 -5.14
CA MET A 120 4.15 -19.84 -4.65
C MET A 120 2.83 -20.56 -4.30
N LEU A 121 2.58 -21.74 -4.87
CA LEU A 121 1.45 -22.59 -4.50
C LEU A 121 1.75 -23.50 -3.29
N GLY A 122 2.94 -23.38 -2.67
CA GLY A 122 3.37 -24.25 -1.57
C GLY A 122 3.70 -25.68 -2.02
N LEU A 123 3.97 -25.87 -3.32
CA LEU A 123 4.35 -27.14 -3.92
C LEU A 123 5.87 -27.23 -4.16
N ASP A 124 6.65 -26.39 -3.47
CA ASP A 124 8.12 -26.37 -3.51
C ASP A 124 8.80 -27.48 -2.71
N GLY A 125 8.15 -27.92 -1.63
CA GLY A 125 8.77 -28.70 -0.57
C GLY A 125 8.38 -30.17 -0.49
N PHE A 126 8.03 -30.86 -1.58
CA PHE A 126 7.82 -32.32 -1.53
C PHE A 126 9.17 -33.06 -1.51
N ASN A 127 9.86 -32.90 -0.38
CA ASN A 127 11.09 -33.56 -0.01
C ASN A 127 10.92 -35.08 -0.02
N TYR A 128 11.76 -35.73 -0.82
CA TYR A 128 11.98 -37.16 -0.80
C TYR A 128 12.99 -37.49 0.30
N GLU A 129 12.56 -38.04 1.44
CA GLU A 129 13.45 -38.79 2.34
C GLU A 129 13.25 -40.29 2.10
N GLY A 130 13.97 -40.86 1.13
CA GLY A 130 14.04 -42.31 0.93
C GLY A 130 15.27 -42.91 1.61
N GLU A 131 15.12 -44.05 2.31
CA GLU A 131 16.14 -44.76 3.12
C GLU A 131 17.30 -45.40 2.31
N TYR A 132 17.56 -44.98 1.08
CA TYR A 132 18.72 -45.43 0.31
C TYR A 132 19.38 -44.23 -0.37
N GLY A 133 20.47 -43.76 0.26
CA GLY A 133 21.34 -42.76 -0.32
C GLY A 133 22.00 -43.28 -1.59
N ILE A 134 21.52 -42.84 -2.75
CA ILE A 134 22.23 -42.51 -4.00
C ILE A 134 21.22 -41.70 -4.82
N GLY A 135 21.41 -40.37 -4.97
CA GLY A 135 20.66 -39.54 -5.95
C GLY A 135 19.62 -38.55 -5.43
N GLN A 136 19.57 -38.29 -4.12
CA GLN A 136 18.50 -37.54 -3.44
C GLN A 136 18.36 -36.03 -3.79
N ALA A 137 19.25 -35.43 -4.58
CA ALA A 137 19.17 -34.00 -4.95
C ALA A 137 18.47 -33.72 -6.30
N ARG A 138 18.16 -34.76 -7.10
CA ARG A 138 17.68 -34.58 -8.49
C ARG A 138 16.18 -34.73 -8.68
N GLU A 139 15.44 -35.28 -7.71
CA GLU A 139 14.02 -35.54 -7.86
C GLU A 139 13.12 -34.52 -7.15
N SER A 140 13.67 -33.73 -6.22
CA SER A 140 12.93 -32.75 -5.42
C SER A 140 13.44 -31.30 -5.58
N GLY A 141 14.56 -31.11 -6.30
CA GLY A 141 15.18 -29.81 -6.52
C GLY A 141 14.50 -29.05 -7.65
N MET A 142 13.55 -28.22 -7.31
CA MET A 142 12.86 -27.26 -8.17
C MET A 142 13.76 -26.37 -9.07
N ALA A 143 15.06 -26.31 -8.81
CA ALA A 143 16.03 -25.49 -9.53
C ALA A 143 16.32 -25.98 -10.97
N VAL A 144 15.49 -25.59 -11.94
CA VAL A 144 15.75 -25.81 -13.38
C VAL A 144 16.52 -24.64 -13.99
N GLY A 145 17.46 -24.92 -14.89
CA GLY A 145 18.19 -23.92 -15.66
C GLY A 145 19.68 -24.26 -15.84
N TYR A 146 20.33 -23.47 -16.69
CA TYR A 146 21.78 -23.57 -16.94
C TYR A 146 22.58 -22.72 -15.95
N ASN A 147 23.74 -23.22 -15.47
CA ASN A 147 24.66 -22.52 -14.54
C ASN A 147 24.03 -22.05 -13.21
N ASN A 148 23.18 -22.88 -12.59
CA ASN A 148 22.60 -22.54 -11.29
C ASN A 148 23.54 -22.92 -10.13
N SER A 149 24.12 -21.91 -9.48
CA SER A 149 25.08 -22.05 -8.37
C SER A 149 24.55 -22.79 -7.13
N ARG A 150 23.22 -22.85 -6.92
CA ARG A 150 22.63 -23.65 -5.82
C ARG A 150 22.65 -25.15 -6.08
N ILE A 151 22.77 -25.60 -7.33
CA ILE A 151 22.92 -27.02 -7.69
C ILE A 151 24.34 -27.52 -7.31
N GLN A 152 25.27 -26.62 -6.97
CA GLN A 152 26.70 -26.88 -6.79
C GLN A 152 27.11 -27.41 -5.40
N ALA A 153 26.22 -27.44 -4.41
CA ALA A 153 26.58 -27.76 -3.03
C ALA A 153 26.59 -29.28 -2.68
N ASP A 154 26.01 -30.15 -3.51
CA ASP A 154 25.59 -31.49 -3.07
C ASP A 154 26.34 -32.71 -3.63
N TYR A 155 27.50 -32.59 -4.30
CA TYR A 155 28.17 -33.81 -4.79
C TYR A 155 29.70 -33.77 -4.89
N ASP A 156 30.35 -34.51 -3.98
CA ASP A 156 31.74 -34.95 -4.07
C ASP A 156 31.72 -36.43 -4.50
N GLY A 157 31.97 -36.73 -5.79
CA GLY A 157 32.16 -38.13 -6.23
C GLY A 157 31.92 -38.49 -7.70
N TYR A 158 31.16 -37.71 -8.47
CA TYR A 158 31.05 -37.88 -9.93
C TYR A 158 31.21 -36.52 -10.61
N PRO A 159 32.30 -36.30 -11.37
CA PRO A 159 32.49 -35.04 -12.07
C PRO A 159 31.46 -34.96 -13.19
N TYR A 160 30.40 -34.19 -13.00
CA TYR A 160 29.81 -33.49 -14.13
C TYR A 160 30.88 -32.50 -14.59
N ALA A 161 31.56 -32.87 -15.68
CA ALA A 161 32.39 -31.92 -16.39
C ALA A 161 31.50 -30.72 -16.75
N ASP A 162 31.82 -29.58 -16.17
CA ASP A 162 31.15 -28.29 -16.32
C ASP A 162 29.82 -28.12 -15.55
N GLY A 163 29.90 -27.95 -14.23
CA GLY A 163 29.03 -27.03 -13.48
C GLY A 163 27.52 -27.05 -13.77
N ASN A 164 26.89 -28.22 -13.65
CA ASN A 164 25.47 -28.42 -13.29
C ASN A 164 24.38 -27.76 -14.16
N ASN A 165 24.04 -28.42 -15.26
CA ASN A 165 22.87 -28.12 -16.09
C ASN A 165 21.71 -29.09 -15.73
N LEU A 166 20.74 -28.65 -14.93
CA LEU A 166 19.49 -29.40 -14.73
C LEU A 166 18.42 -28.79 -15.65
N HIS A 167 18.03 -29.51 -16.69
CA HIS A 167 17.07 -29.02 -17.69
C HIS A 167 15.63 -29.50 -17.45
N MET A 168 15.42 -30.55 -16.65
CA MET A 168 14.09 -31.06 -16.31
C MET A 168 14.04 -31.61 -14.88
N THR A 169 12.89 -31.48 -14.23
CA THR A 169 12.59 -32.16 -12.98
C THR A 169 12.18 -33.63 -13.21
N GLY A 170 12.22 -34.46 -12.17
CA GLY A 170 11.75 -35.86 -12.27
C GLY A 170 10.28 -35.97 -12.70
N THR A 171 9.42 -35.06 -12.24
CA THR A 171 8.02 -34.98 -12.67
C THR A 171 7.91 -34.62 -14.16
N GLU A 172 8.68 -33.65 -14.63
CA GLU A 172 8.67 -33.28 -16.04
C GLU A 172 9.17 -34.41 -16.94
N ILE A 173 10.15 -35.19 -16.47
CA ILE A 173 10.64 -36.39 -17.19
C ILE A 173 9.52 -37.41 -17.34
N ALA A 174 8.81 -37.74 -16.26
CA ALA A 174 7.72 -38.72 -16.30
C ALA A 174 6.61 -38.32 -17.27
N VAL A 175 6.19 -37.05 -17.24
CA VAL A 175 5.15 -36.53 -18.15
C VAL A 175 5.66 -36.49 -19.59
N TYR A 176 6.91 -36.06 -19.79
CA TYR A 176 7.54 -36.04 -21.11
C TYR A 176 7.59 -37.44 -21.74
N GLU A 177 8.09 -38.44 -21.01
CA GLU A 177 8.20 -39.82 -21.51
C GLU A 177 6.82 -40.39 -21.86
N ALA A 178 5.81 -40.14 -21.02
CA ALA A 178 4.43 -40.55 -21.29
C ALA A 178 3.85 -39.86 -22.55
N ALA A 179 4.09 -38.55 -22.71
CA ALA A 179 3.62 -37.78 -23.86
C ALA A 179 4.27 -38.23 -25.18
N VAL A 180 5.58 -38.47 -25.17
CA VAL A 180 6.31 -38.97 -26.35
C VAL A 180 5.89 -40.39 -26.69
N ALA A 181 5.71 -41.27 -25.69
CA ALA A 181 5.18 -42.62 -25.90
C ALA A 181 3.75 -42.61 -26.48
N ALA A 182 2.95 -41.58 -26.15
CA ALA A 182 1.64 -41.34 -26.73
C ALA A 182 1.67 -40.70 -28.13
N GLY A 183 2.85 -40.36 -28.65
CA GLY A 183 3.07 -39.89 -30.02
C GLY A 183 3.20 -38.37 -30.19
N ASP A 184 3.55 -37.61 -29.14
CA ASP A 184 3.80 -36.18 -29.25
C ASP A 184 5.19 -35.86 -29.82
N THR A 185 5.30 -35.88 -31.15
CA THR A 185 6.56 -35.60 -31.85
C THR A 185 7.02 -34.15 -31.74
N GLU A 186 6.10 -33.18 -31.54
CA GLU A 186 6.48 -31.76 -31.41
C GLU A 186 7.19 -31.49 -30.07
N LEU A 187 6.71 -32.12 -28.99
CA LEU A 187 7.38 -32.08 -27.70
C LEU A 187 8.79 -32.70 -27.77
N GLU A 188 8.92 -33.85 -28.45
CA GLU A 188 10.21 -34.52 -28.67
C GLU A 188 11.18 -33.66 -29.49
N GLU A 189 10.71 -33.03 -30.56
CA GLU A 189 11.52 -32.10 -31.37
C GLU A 189 12.04 -30.91 -30.54
N LYS A 190 11.18 -30.30 -29.71
CA LYS A 190 11.58 -29.19 -28.83
C LYS A 190 12.59 -29.63 -27.77
N TYR A 191 12.43 -30.83 -27.20
CA TYR A 191 13.40 -31.39 -26.26
C TYR A 191 14.77 -31.58 -26.92
N ASN A 192 14.81 -32.18 -28.12
CA ASN A 192 16.06 -32.45 -28.82
C ASN A 192 16.86 -31.17 -29.14
N LYS A 193 16.19 -30.06 -29.44
CA LYS A 193 16.82 -28.74 -29.66
C LYS A 193 17.64 -28.24 -28.46
N ILE A 194 17.30 -28.64 -27.25
CA ILE A 194 18.07 -28.30 -26.04
C ILE A 194 19.51 -28.80 -26.18
N GLY A 195 19.70 -30.00 -26.74
CA GLY A 195 21.02 -30.60 -26.98
C GLY A 195 21.77 -30.00 -28.17
N GLU A 196 21.09 -29.28 -29.06
CA GLU A 196 21.67 -28.63 -30.25
C GLU A 196 22.29 -27.26 -29.95
N GLY A 197 21.87 -26.61 -28.85
CA GLY A 197 22.36 -25.30 -28.45
C GLY A 197 23.87 -25.28 -28.21
N THR A 198 24.57 -24.30 -28.79
CA THR A 198 26.04 -24.23 -28.77
C THR A 198 26.58 -23.42 -27.59
N ASN A 199 25.75 -22.59 -26.98
CA ASN A 199 26.07 -21.76 -25.82
C ASN A 199 24.92 -21.72 -24.80
N ILE A 200 25.16 -21.14 -23.63
CA ILE A 200 24.21 -21.12 -22.51
C ILE A 200 22.90 -20.38 -22.85
N ILE A 201 22.98 -19.30 -23.64
CA ILE A 201 21.81 -18.50 -24.02
C ILE A 201 20.91 -19.34 -24.94
N GLU A 202 21.47 -19.91 -26.01
CA GLU A 202 20.74 -20.78 -26.95
C GLU A 202 20.12 -21.99 -26.24
N LYS A 203 20.86 -22.60 -25.31
CA LYS A 203 20.35 -23.72 -24.51
C LYS A 203 19.21 -23.31 -23.59
N GLN A 204 19.29 -22.14 -22.96
CA GLN A 204 18.22 -21.63 -22.10
C GLN A 204 16.98 -21.23 -22.91
N GLU A 205 17.16 -20.64 -24.09
CA GLU A 205 16.06 -20.34 -25.02
C GLU A 205 15.35 -21.62 -25.47
N ALA A 206 16.10 -22.63 -25.92
CA ALA A 206 15.54 -23.93 -26.30
C ALA A 206 14.82 -24.62 -25.13
N LEU A 207 15.38 -24.51 -23.91
CA LEU A 207 14.75 -25.02 -22.70
C LEU A 207 13.43 -24.30 -22.40
N ASN A 208 13.40 -22.98 -22.53
CA ASN A 208 12.19 -22.18 -22.36
C ASN A 208 11.13 -22.59 -23.40
N GLU A 209 11.50 -22.76 -24.68
CA GLU A 209 10.57 -23.22 -25.72
C GLU A 209 9.98 -24.60 -25.43
N PHE A 210 10.82 -25.54 -24.95
CA PHE A 210 10.39 -26.87 -24.55
C PHE A 210 9.42 -26.82 -23.37
N ARG A 211 9.78 -26.10 -22.30
CA ARG A 211 8.95 -25.97 -21.09
C ARG A 211 7.64 -25.26 -21.41
N ASP A 212 7.67 -24.20 -22.21
CA ASP A 212 6.47 -23.47 -22.63
C ASP A 212 5.46 -24.39 -23.32
N TYR A 213 5.95 -25.28 -24.19
CA TYR A 213 5.11 -26.28 -24.82
C TYR A 213 4.59 -27.32 -23.82
N LEU A 214 5.48 -27.91 -23.02
CA LEU A 214 5.15 -28.91 -22.00
C LEU A 214 4.06 -28.40 -21.05
N TYR A 215 4.25 -27.23 -20.45
CA TYR A 215 3.27 -26.63 -19.53
C TYR A 215 2.00 -26.19 -20.25
N SER A 216 2.06 -25.69 -21.49
CA SER A 216 0.85 -25.29 -22.21
C SER A 216 -0.13 -26.45 -22.45
N LYS A 217 0.40 -27.68 -22.60
CA LYS A 217 -0.37 -28.86 -23.01
C LYS A 217 -0.60 -29.85 -21.89
N TYR A 218 0.38 -30.01 -20.98
CA TYR A 218 0.43 -31.08 -19.99
C TYR A 218 0.44 -30.58 -18.53
N SER A 219 0.01 -29.35 -18.25
CA SER A 219 0.00 -28.83 -16.87
C SER A 219 -0.86 -29.66 -15.92
N SER A 220 -1.96 -30.27 -16.39
CA SER A 220 -2.82 -31.10 -15.54
C SER A 220 -2.13 -32.40 -15.14
N GLU A 221 -1.41 -33.02 -16.08
CA GLU A 221 -0.60 -34.21 -15.88
C GLU A 221 0.59 -33.90 -14.98
N LEU A 222 1.28 -32.78 -15.21
CA LEU A 222 2.34 -32.29 -14.33
C LEU A 222 1.83 -32.10 -12.91
N PHE A 223 0.69 -31.42 -12.72
CA PHE A 223 0.06 -31.28 -11.41
C PHE A 223 -0.24 -32.63 -10.77
N THR A 224 -0.83 -33.56 -11.54
CA THR A 224 -1.18 -34.90 -11.05
C THR A 224 0.06 -35.66 -10.57
N GLU A 225 1.13 -35.64 -11.37
CA GLU A 225 2.41 -36.27 -11.06
C GLU A 225 3.13 -35.63 -9.87
N MET A 226 2.96 -34.31 -9.65
CA MET A 226 3.52 -33.64 -8.45
C MET A 226 2.67 -33.87 -7.21
N ASN A 227 1.35 -33.98 -7.36
CA ASN A 227 0.41 -34.09 -6.25
C ASN A 227 0.35 -35.50 -5.65
N TRP A 228 1.13 -36.47 -6.10
CA TRP A 228 1.11 -37.83 -5.55
C TRP A 228 2.17 -38.01 -4.46
N ASN A 229 1.79 -38.67 -3.36
CA ASN A 229 2.75 -39.14 -2.37
C ASN A 229 3.54 -40.32 -2.94
N LYS A 230 4.70 -40.00 -3.53
CA LYS A 230 5.62 -41.00 -4.13
C LYS A 230 6.35 -41.86 -3.09
N GLN A 231 6.18 -41.60 -1.79
CA GLN A 231 6.76 -42.42 -0.71
C GLN A 231 5.90 -43.65 -0.38
N ALA A 232 4.61 -43.63 -0.73
CA ALA A 232 3.72 -44.75 -0.46
C ALA A 232 3.98 -45.93 -1.43
N PRO A 233 3.80 -47.18 -0.98
CA PRO A 233 3.84 -48.35 -1.85
C PRO A 233 2.92 -48.20 -3.07
N GLU A 234 3.29 -48.81 -4.19
CA GLU A 234 2.47 -48.84 -5.41
C GLU A 234 1.08 -49.42 -5.10
N GLY A 235 0.01 -48.63 -5.32
CA GLY A 235 -1.37 -48.96 -4.94
C GLY A 235 -1.90 -48.29 -3.67
N GLU A 236 -1.02 -47.65 -2.89
CA GLU A 236 -1.36 -46.87 -1.67
C GLU A 236 -1.00 -45.38 -1.82
N LYS A 237 -0.64 -44.93 -3.03
CA LYS A 237 -0.34 -43.52 -3.31
C LYS A 237 -1.60 -42.66 -3.12
N GLU A 238 -1.52 -41.74 -2.19
CA GLU A 238 -2.56 -40.73 -1.93
C GLU A 238 -2.15 -39.37 -2.49
N ALA A 239 -3.14 -38.52 -2.75
CA ALA A 239 -2.89 -37.14 -3.15
C ALA A 239 -2.35 -36.34 -1.96
N LEU A 240 -1.40 -35.45 -2.21
CA LEU A 240 -0.77 -34.56 -1.23
C LEU A 240 -1.67 -33.36 -0.88
N THR A 241 -2.52 -32.96 -1.82
CA THR A 241 -3.50 -31.88 -1.66
C THR A 241 -4.88 -32.33 -2.15
N ASP A 242 -5.92 -31.78 -1.53
CA ASP A 242 -7.32 -31.98 -1.93
C ASP A 242 -7.75 -31.12 -3.13
N PHE A 243 -6.85 -30.24 -3.62
CA PHE A 243 -7.14 -29.34 -4.72
C PHE A 243 -7.02 -30.04 -6.08
N SER A 244 -7.89 -29.65 -7.01
CA SER A 244 -7.78 -30.02 -8.43
C SER A 244 -6.99 -28.99 -9.23
N TRP A 245 -6.37 -29.42 -10.33
CA TRP A 245 -5.70 -28.51 -11.26
C TRP A 245 -6.63 -27.39 -11.76
N GLU A 246 -7.90 -27.70 -11.98
CA GLU A 246 -8.90 -26.72 -12.43
C GLU A 246 -9.08 -25.55 -11.44
N GLN A 247 -8.89 -25.79 -10.14
CA GLN A 247 -8.95 -24.76 -9.11
C GLN A 247 -7.66 -23.93 -9.05
N LEU A 248 -6.50 -24.55 -9.27
CA LEU A 248 -5.20 -23.89 -9.11
C LEU A 248 -4.65 -23.24 -10.38
N LYS A 249 -5.12 -23.65 -11.57
CA LYS A 249 -4.53 -23.21 -12.85
C LYS A 249 -4.46 -21.70 -13.04
N ASN A 250 -5.46 -20.96 -12.54
CA ASN A 250 -5.50 -19.50 -12.69
C ASN A 250 -4.49 -18.82 -11.77
N GLU A 251 -4.36 -19.32 -10.54
CA GLU A 251 -3.36 -18.85 -9.57
C GLU A 251 -1.93 -19.19 -10.03
N PHE A 252 -1.73 -20.42 -10.51
CA PHE A 252 -0.46 -20.82 -11.13
C PHE A 252 -0.06 -19.87 -12.25
N ASN A 253 -1.00 -19.62 -13.18
CA ASN A 253 -0.75 -18.71 -14.30
C ASN A 253 -0.49 -17.28 -13.82
N TYR A 254 -1.14 -16.82 -12.76
CA TYR A 254 -0.84 -15.52 -12.16
C TYR A 254 0.62 -15.45 -11.70
N TYR A 255 1.12 -16.46 -10.98
CA TYR A 255 2.51 -16.46 -10.52
C TYR A 255 3.53 -16.59 -11.65
N VAL A 256 3.23 -17.35 -12.71
CA VAL A 256 4.07 -17.39 -13.93
C VAL A 256 4.21 -15.98 -14.53
N GLN A 257 3.13 -15.19 -14.53
CA GLN A 257 3.16 -13.83 -15.08
C GLN A 257 3.76 -12.80 -14.12
N LEU A 258 3.60 -13.00 -12.81
CA LEU A 258 4.27 -12.21 -11.79
C LEU A 258 5.79 -12.40 -11.87
N TRP A 259 6.26 -13.61 -12.11
CA TRP A 259 7.68 -13.87 -12.36
C TRP A 259 8.21 -13.05 -13.53
N THR A 260 7.49 -13.04 -14.65
CA THR A 260 7.87 -12.25 -15.84
C THR A 260 7.96 -10.77 -15.49
N MET A 261 6.98 -10.24 -14.74
CA MET A 261 6.99 -8.86 -14.27
C MET A 261 8.21 -8.53 -13.41
N ILE A 262 8.53 -9.39 -12.43
CA ILE A 262 9.69 -9.20 -11.55
C ILE A 262 10.97 -9.20 -12.39
N HIS A 263 11.09 -10.10 -13.36
CA HIS A 263 12.27 -10.19 -14.22
C HIS A 263 12.39 -8.97 -15.15
N ASP A 264 11.28 -8.49 -15.72
CA ASP A 264 11.24 -7.28 -16.56
C ASP A 264 11.60 -6.01 -15.77
N CYS A 265 11.23 -5.98 -14.48
CA CYS A 265 11.61 -4.93 -13.53
C CYS A 265 13.08 -5.02 -13.08
N GLY A 266 13.80 -6.09 -13.44
CA GLY A 266 15.16 -6.35 -12.97
C GLY A 266 15.26 -6.78 -11.50
N GLY A 267 14.15 -7.18 -10.89
CA GLY A 267 14.06 -7.65 -9.51
C GLY A 267 12.84 -7.14 -8.76
N CYS A 268 12.76 -7.52 -7.48
CA CYS A 268 11.70 -7.12 -6.58
C CYS A 268 12.22 -6.65 -5.22
N LYS A 269 11.41 -5.88 -4.51
CA LYS A 269 11.62 -5.47 -3.12
C LYS A 269 10.41 -5.81 -2.27
N THR A 270 10.62 -5.99 -0.98
CA THR A 270 9.54 -6.26 -0.03
C THR A 270 8.81 -4.98 0.36
N ILE A 271 7.49 -5.06 0.47
CA ILE A 271 6.71 -4.09 1.24
C ILE A 271 6.93 -4.33 2.75
N ASP A 272 6.73 -3.28 3.55
CA ASP A 272 6.66 -3.43 5.00
C ASP A 272 5.35 -4.14 5.39
N PRO A 273 5.39 -5.20 6.23
CA PRO A 273 4.19 -5.92 6.69
C PRO A 273 3.10 -5.03 7.28
N GLU A 274 3.45 -3.89 7.90
CA GLU A 274 2.48 -2.93 8.44
C GLU A 274 1.60 -2.31 7.34
N TYR A 275 2.09 -2.23 6.11
CA TYR A 275 1.40 -1.59 4.99
C TYR A 275 0.74 -2.59 4.02
N GLU A 276 0.74 -3.88 4.35
CA GLU A 276 0.16 -4.90 3.47
C GLU A 276 -1.37 -4.83 3.38
N SER A 277 -2.02 -4.43 4.48
CA SER A 277 -3.49 -4.42 4.60
C SER A 277 -3.96 -3.44 5.69
N GLY A 278 -5.26 -3.39 5.95
CA GLY A 278 -5.83 -2.53 6.98
C GLY A 278 -5.86 -1.05 6.61
N GLU A 279 -6.15 -0.20 7.59
CA GLU A 279 -6.28 1.26 7.39
C GLU A 279 -4.92 1.89 7.06
N GLU A 280 -3.85 1.39 7.69
CA GLU A 280 -2.47 1.77 7.43
C GLU A 280 -2.05 1.41 6.00
N GLY A 281 -2.32 0.19 5.54
CA GLY A 281 -2.04 -0.24 4.17
C GLY A 281 -2.84 0.51 3.11
N ASN A 282 -4.11 0.82 3.39
CA ASN A 282 -4.94 1.65 2.51
C ASN A 282 -4.37 3.06 2.36
N THR A 283 -3.97 3.67 3.48
CA THR A 283 -3.37 5.01 3.52
C THR A 283 -2.04 5.04 2.80
N TRP A 284 -1.17 4.05 3.06
CA TRP A 284 0.09 3.90 2.38
C TRP A 284 -0.10 3.79 0.87
N PHE A 285 -1.01 2.94 0.41
CA PHE A 285 -1.25 2.72 -1.01
C PHE A 285 -1.68 4.00 -1.72
N ASN A 286 -2.70 4.69 -1.21
CA ASN A 286 -3.19 5.94 -1.81
C ASN A 286 -2.08 6.99 -1.87
N ASN A 287 -1.40 7.25 -0.75
CA ASN A 287 -0.35 8.26 -0.68
C ASN A 287 0.81 7.96 -1.64
N MET A 288 1.24 6.70 -1.75
CA MET A 288 2.36 6.32 -2.59
C MET A 288 2.03 6.40 -4.08
N VAL A 289 0.80 6.08 -4.46
CA VAL A 289 0.33 6.19 -5.84
C VAL A 289 0.07 7.65 -6.23
N GLU A 290 -0.59 8.43 -5.38
CA GLU A 290 -0.86 9.86 -5.61
C GLU A 290 0.43 10.69 -5.69
N ALA A 291 1.41 10.38 -4.83
CA ALA A 291 2.73 11.00 -4.89
C ALA A 291 3.55 10.55 -6.11
N GLY A 292 3.04 9.62 -6.94
CA GLY A 292 3.73 9.08 -8.10
C GLY A 292 4.97 8.24 -7.75
N GLN A 293 5.09 7.80 -6.50
CA GLN A 293 6.21 6.98 -6.04
C GLN A 293 6.01 5.51 -6.43
N VAL A 294 4.77 5.07 -6.52
CA VAL A 294 4.39 3.73 -6.95
C VAL A 294 3.48 3.81 -8.17
N SER A 295 3.74 2.96 -9.15
CA SER A 295 2.86 2.77 -10.31
C SER A 295 2.15 1.44 -10.25
N ILE A 296 0.86 1.46 -10.61
CA ILE A 296 0.01 0.28 -10.71
C ILE A 296 0.14 -0.29 -12.12
N TYR A 297 0.35 -1.60 -12.22
CA TYR A 297 0.35 -2.34 -13.47
C TYR A 297 -0.84 -3.31 -13.50
N GLU A 298 -1.55 -3.34 -14.61
CA GLU A 298 -2.64 -4.29 -14.88
C GLU A 298 -2.14 -5.37 -15.83
N PHE A 299 -2.49 -6.63 -15.54
CA PHE A 299 -2.21 -7.74 -16.44
C PHE A 299 -3.29 -7.88 -17.53
N ASN A 300 -2.88 -7.77 -18.79
CA ASN A 300 -3.75 -8.03 -19.93
C ASN A 300 -3.76 -9.52 -20.27
N THR A 301 -4.85 -10.21 -19.94
CA THR A 301 -5.00 -11.65 -20.16
C THR A 301 -4.90 -12.08 -21.62
N ASN A 302 -5.31 -11.22 -22.57
CA ASN A 302 -5.30 -11.55 -24.00
C ASN A 302 -3.89 -11.45 -24.60
N LYS A 303 -3.16 -10.41 -24.22
CA LYS A 303 -1.81 -10.14 -24.72
C LYS A 303 -0.72 -10.82 -23.89
N LYS A 304 -1.07 -11.28 -22.68
CA LYS A 304 -0.14 -11.82 -21.68
C LYS A 304 0.98 -10.85 -21.33
N GLU A 305 0.63 -9.58 -21.14
CA GLU A 305 1.57 -8.50 -20.84
C GLU A 305 1.08 -7.65 -19.67
N TRP A 306 2.02 -7.12 -18.89
CA TRP A 306 1.75 -6.11 -17.87
C TRP A 306 1.86 -4.72 -18.50
N SER A 307 0.93 -3.84 -18.13
CA SER A 307 0.97 -2.45 -18.58
C SER A 307 0.57 -1.51 -17.46
N ALA A 308 1.25 -0.37 -17.36
CA ALA A 308 0.92 0.66 -16.39
C ALA A 308 -0.54 1.13 -16.55
N THR A 309 -1.22 1.30 -15.43
CA THR A 309 -2.61 1.76 -15.36
C THR A 309 -2.78 2.75 -14.20
N SER A 310 -3.93 3.42 -14.20
CA SER A 310 -4.35 4.41 -13.22
C SER A 310 -5.87 4.48 -13.21
N PRO A 311 -6.50 5.04 -12.15
CA PRO A 311 -7.94 5.31 -12.16
C PRO A 311 -8.39 6.09 -13.41
N ALA A 312 -7.58 7.04 -13.89
CA ALA A 312 -7.88 7.83 -15.10
C ALA A 312 -7.82 7.01 -16.40
N THR A 313 -6.95 5.99 -16.50
CA THR A 313 -6.79 5.17 -17.70
C THR A 313 -7.61 3.88 -17.70
N SER A 314 -8.10 3.45 -16.53
CA SER A 314 -8.90 2.23 -16.34
C SER A 314 -10.37 2.34 -16.85
N THR A 315 -10.71 3.42 -17.54
CA THR A 315 -12.09 3.88 -17.81
C THR A 315 -12.93 2.98 -18.72
N ASN A 316 -12.37 1.99 -19.41
CA ASN A 316 -13.17 1.15 -20.31
C ASN A 316 -14.10 0.18 -19.56
N ASN A 317 -13.74 -0.25 -18.34
CA ASN A 317 -14.56 -1.15 -17.53
C ASN A 317 -14.64 -0.78 -16.02
N ASN A 318 -14.07 0.36 -15.60
CA ASN A 318 -14.14 0.87 -14.22
C ASN A 318 -13.65 -0.13 -13.13
N TYR A 319 -12.61 -0.92 -13.40
CA TYR A 319 -12.09 -1.90 -12.42
C TYR A 319 -11.06 -1.35 -11.42
N LEU A 320 -10.61 -0.11 -11.64
CA LEU A 320 -9.79 0.70 -10.76
C LEU A 320 -10.38 2.11 -10.76
N GLN A 321 -10.77 2.62 -9.60
CA GLN A 321 -11.54 3.86 -9.47
C GLN A 321 -11.07 4.70 -8.30
N GLU A 322 -11.13 6.02 -8.44
CA GLU A 322 -11.10 6.94 -7.31
C GLU A 322 -12.52 7.10 -6.78
N VAL A 323 -12.69 6.86 -5.48
CA VAL A 323 -13.98 6.99 -4.80
C VAL A 323 -13.78 7.86 -3.59
N GLN A 324 -14.70 8.79 -3.38
CA GLN A 324 -14.72 9.63 -2.18
C GLN A 324 -14.79 8.77 -0.92
N ASP A 325 -13.95 9.06 0.07
CA ASP A 325 -13.97 8.32 1.33
C ASP A 325 -15.17 8.75 2.19
N ASP A 326 -16.33 8.14 1.97
CA ASP A 326 -17.56 8.44 2.70
C ASP A 326 -17.42 8.29 4.22
N LYS A 327 -16.53 7.42 4.71
CA LYS A 327 -16.35 7.17 6.15
C LYS A 327 -15.54 8.31 6.76
N ASP A 328 -14.41 8.64 6.16
CA ASP A 328 -13.54 9.70 6.65
C ASP A 328 -14.16 11.08 6.45
N LEU A 329 -14.92 11.28 5.36
CA LEU A 329 -15.71 12.49 5.15
C LEU A 329 -16.73 12.72 6.27
N LYS A 330 -17.50 11.68 6.64
CA LYS A 330 -18.50 11.79 7.72
C LYS A 330 -17.85 12.08 9.07
N LYS A 331 -16.67 11.51 9.31
CA LYS A 331 -15.88 11.79 10.51
C LYS A 331 -15.40 13.25 10.51
N ALA A 332 -14.85 13.72 9.40
CA ALA A 332 -14.41 15.10 9.24
C ALA A 332 -15.57 16.10 9.36
N GLU A 333 -16.74 15.78 8.81
CA GLU A 333 -17.96 16.59 8.96
C GLU A 333 -18.39 16.71 10.42
N ALA A 334 -18.41 15.60 11.16
CA ALA A 334 -18.76 15.61 12.58
C ALA A 334 -17.73 16.38 13.44
N GLU A 335 -16.44 16.23 13.16
CA GLU A 335 -15.36 16.97 13.83
C GLU A 335 -15.46 18.48 13.52
N TYR A 336 -15.68 18.84 12.26
CA TYR A 336 -15.88 20.21 11.80
C TYR A 336 -17.07 20.87 12.51
N GLU A 337 -18.24 20.23 12.53
CA GLU A 337 -19.44 20.77 13.20
C GLU A 337 -19.19 20.99 14.71
N HIS A 338 -18.57 20.02 15.37
CA HIS A 338 -18.29 20.07 16.80
C HIS A 338 -17.28 21.19 17.15
N GLU A 339 -16.17 21.29 16.42
CA GLU A 339 -15.17 22.33 16.66
C GLU A 339 -15.69 23.72 16.30
N LEU A 340 -16.46 23.86 15.21
CA LEU A 340 -17.09 25.12 14.82
C LEU A 340 -18.06 25.62 15.91
N ASP A 341 -18.83 24.74 16.52
CA ASP A 341 -19.71 25.08 17.65
C ASP A 341 -18.91 25.54 18.89
N ILE A 342 -17.79 24.87 19.21
CA ILE A 342 -16.89 25.33 20.28
C ILE A 342 -16.35 26.74 19.97
N ILE A 343 -15.85 26.97 18.77
CA ILE A 343 -15.30 28.26 18.34
C ILE A 343 -16.39 29.34 18.42
N SER A 344 -17.58 29.06 17.88
CA SER A 344 -18.74 29.98 17.89
C SER A 344 -19.14 30.37 19.32
N ARG A 345 -19.16 29.42 20.25
CA ARG A 345 -19.42 29.70 21.67
C ARG A 345 -18.34 30.57 22.31
N LYS A 346 -17.07 30.30 22.02
CA LYS A 346 -15.95 31.12 22.52
C LYS A 346 -16.03 32.54 21.95
N ASP A 347 -16.34 32.68 20.67
CA ASP A 347 -16.47 33.97 20.00
C ASP A 347 -17.60 34.81 20.61
N THR A 348 -18.78 34.19 20.81
CA THR A 348 -19.93 34.82 21.48
C THR A 348 -19.59 35.27 22.91
N LYS A 349 -18.81 34.46 23.63
CA LYS A 349 -18.36 34.79 24.99
C LYS A 349 -17.40 35.99 24.97
N PHE A 350 -16.44 36.01 24.05
CA PHE A 350 -15.52 37.13 23.86
C PHE A 350 -16.24 38.41 23.47
N ASP A 351 -17.25 38.36 22.61
CA ASP A 351 -18.08 39.54 22.28
C ASP A 351 -18.83 40.08 23.50
N THR A 352 -19.36 39.17 24.32
CA THR A 352 -20.04 39.54 25.57
C THR A 352 -19.07 40.17 26.57
N GLU A 353 -17.86 39.63 26.71
CA GLU A 353 -16.82 40.17 27.59
C GLU A 353 -16.29 41.51 27.10
N LEU A 354 -16.05 41.66 25.80
CA LEU A 354 -15.63 42.92 25.17
C LEU A 354 -16.68 44.02 25.40
N SER A 355 -17.96 43.71 25.20
CA SER A 355 -19.07 44.64 25.46
C SER A 355 -19.15 45.09 26.93
N LYS A 356 -18.90 44.18 27.89
CA LYS A 356 -18.82 44.52 29.32
C LYS A 356 -17.61 45.42 29.61
N LEU A 357 -16.44 45.11 29.06
CA LEU A 357 -15.23 45.90 29.23
C LEU A 357 -15.38 47.30 28.60
N GLU A 358 -16.04 47.42 27.44
CA GLU A 358 -16.35 48.72 26.85
C GLU A 358 -17.29 49.56 27.73
N THR A 359 -18.28 48.92 28.34
CA THR A 359 -19.20 49.56 29.28
C THR A 359 -18.46 50.05 30.52
N GLU A 360 -17.58 49.21 31.10
CA GLU A 360 -16.74 49.59 32.25
C GLU A 360 -15.77 50.73 31.88
N ARG A 361 -15.12 50.64 30.72
CA ARG A 361 -14.23 51.69 30.19
C ARG A 361 -14.96 53.02 30.08
N LYS A 362 -16.16 53.05 29.47
CA LYS A 362 -16.98 54.26 29.35
C LYS A 362 -17.34 54.85 30.73
N ALA A 363 -17.68 54.00 31.70
CA ALA A 363 -17.99 54.44 33.06
C ALA A 363 -16.76 55.02 33.77
N ILE A 364 -15.60 54.36 33.69
CA ILE A 364 -14.33 54.84 34.28
C ILE A 364 -13.91 56.17 33.65
N THR A 365 -13.97 56.30 32.32
CA THR A 365 -13.65 57.56 31.63
C THR A 365 -14.56 58.68 32.09
N THR A 366 -15.87 58.42 32.21
CA THR A 366 -16.83 59.41 32.71
C THR A 366 -16.52 59.85 34.15
N GLU A 367 -16.15 58.91 35.03
CA GLU A 367 -15.71 59.24 36.40
C GLU A 367 -14.41 60.06 36.40
N MET A 368 -13.45 59.71 35.53
CA MET A 368 -12.17 60.40 35.42
C MET A 368 -12.34 61.84 34.93
N ASP A 369 -13.22 62.06 33.95
CA ASP A 369 -13.58 63.39 33.44
C ASP A 369 -14.26 64.25 34.51
N ALA A 370 -15.19 63.66 35.28
CA ALA A 370 -15.86 64.33 36.38
C ALA A 370 -14.87 64.76 37.49
N ILE A 371 -13.95 63.88 37.89
CA ILE A 371 -12.93 64.19 38.90
C ILE A 371 -11.94 65.24 38.38
N THR A 372 -11.54 65.13 37.11
CA THR A 372 -10.65 66.10 36.45
C THR A 372 -11.28 67.48 36.44
N LYS A 373 -12.56 67.59 36.07
CA LYS A 373 -13.30 68.84 36.11
C LYS A 373 -13.34 69.45 37.51
N VAL A 374 -13.67 68.65 38.53
CA VAL A 374 -13.70 69.12 39.93
C VAL A 374 -12.31 69.57 40.42
N ARG A 375 -11.25 68.87 40.01
CA ARG A 375 -9.87 69.25 40.29
C ARG A 375 -9.55 70.62 39.67
N ASP A 376 -9.87 70.80 38.39
CA ASP A 376 -9.55 72.02 37.65
C ASP A 376 -10.32 73.23 38.21
N GLU A 377 -11.60 73.06 38.55
CA GLU A 377 -12.41 74.09 39.23
C GLU A 377 -11.84 74.48 40.62
N ASN A 378 -11.32 73.50 41.37
CA ASN A 378 -10.69 73.77 42.66
C ASN A 378 -9.34 74.49 42.52
N ILE A 379 -8.54 74.13 41.51
CA ILE A 379 -7.29 74.84 41.19
C ILE A 379 -7.60 76.30 40.85
N GLU A 380 -8.59 76.54 39.98
CA GLU A 380 -8.99 77.89 39.58
C GLU A 380 -9.48 78.74 40.77
N ARG A 381 -10.31 78.17 41.64
CA ARG A 381 -10.74 78.85 42.88
C ARG A 381 -9.57 79.18 43.80
N THR A 382 -8.64 78.24 43.96
CA THR A 382 -7.45 78.43 44.80
C THR A 382 -6.56 79.52 44.22
N PHE A 383 -6.31 79.51 42.90
CA PHE A 383 -5.56 80.57 42.22
C PHE A 383 -6.20 81.94 42.40
N LYS A 384 -7.53 82.06 42.23
CA LYS A 384 -8.29 83.31 42.46
C LYS A 384 -8.23 83.81 43.91
N LEU A 385 -7.98 82.93 44.88
CA LEU A 385 -7.83 83.28 46.29
C LEU A 385 -6.42 83.81 46.64
N PHE A 386 -5.42 83.54 45.78
CA PHE A 386 -4.03 83.93 46.00
C PHE A 386 -3.49 84.92 44.95
N SER A 387 -4.31 85.33 43.98
CA SER A 387 -4.11 86.46 43.07
C SER A 387 -4.84 87.70 43.58
#